data_AF-A0A943XT06-F1
#
_entry.id   AF-A0A943XT06-F1
#
_cell.length_a   1.000
_cell.length_b   1.000
_cell.length_c   1.000
_cell.angle_alpha   90.00
_cell.angle_beta   90.00
_cell.angle_gamma   90.00
#
_symmetry.space_group_name_H-M   'P 1'
#
loop_
_entity.id
_entity.type
_entity.pdbx_description
1 polymer ?
#
loop_
_entity_poly.entity_id
_entity_poly.type
_entity_poly.pdbx_seq_one_letter_code
_entity_poly.pdbx_strand_id
1 'polypeptide(L)'
;LVRRRQKAAKELLLERARSAYEKKSAELEGEGLDMREIERVVLLREVDSKWMEHIDNMDQLRDGIGLRAYGQIDPVVAYQKEGFDMFDEMIAAIQQGTVQMLFRVTVKSKVERVQTMQPQTATHGGQGGEKPVQRHVAKKVGRNDPCPCGSGKKYKNCCGK
;
A
#
# COMPACT_ATOMS: atom_id res chain seq x y z
N LEU A 1 10.25 -45.11 22.56
CA LEU A 1 9.67 -45.18 21.19
C LEU A 1 9.15 -43.82 20.69
N VAL A 2 8.37 -43.07 21.48
CA VAL A 2 7.79 -41.76 21.09
C VAL A 2 8.84 -40.71 20.68
N ARG A 3 9.90 -40.50 21.48
CA ARG A 3 10.97 -39.53 21.15
C ARG A 3 11.69 -39.83 19.82
N ARG A 4 11.86 -41.11 19.46
CA ARG A 4 12.45 -41.51 18.16
C ARG A 4 11.52 -41.18 17.00
N ARG A 5 10.20 -41.42 17.15
CA ARG A 5 9.20 -41.05 16.14
C ARG A 5 9.12 -39.54 15.95
N GLN A 6 9.14 -38.76 17.03
CA GLN A 6 9.17 -37.30 16.95
C GLN A 6 10.42 -36.78 16.24
N LYS A 7 11.59 -37.36 16.53
CA LYS A 7 12.84 -37.01 15.86
C LYS A 7 12.77 -37.29 14.35
N ALA A 8 12.32 -38.48 13.97
CA ALA A 8 12.17 -38.86 12.57
C ALA A 8 11.16 -37.97 11.82
N ALA A 9 10.03 -37.63 12.45
CA ALA A 9 9.05 -36.71 11.86
C ALA A 9 9.63 -35.30 11.66
N LYS A 10 10.40 -34.80 12.63
CA LYS A 10 11.07 -33.49 12.51
C LYS A 10 12.08 -33.48 11.37
N GLU A 11 12.89 -34.53 11.24
CA GLU A 11 13.87 -34.68 10.15
C GLU A 11 13.18 -34.68 8.78
N LEU A 12 12.10 -35.46 8.61
CA LEU A 12 11.32 -35.51 7.38
C LEU A 12 10.75 -34.13 6.98
N LEU A 13 10.20 -33.40 7.95
CA LEU A 13 9.63 -32.07 7.69
C LEU A 13 10.71 -31.06 7.31
N LEU A 14 11.88 -31.11 7.97
CA LEU A 14 13.01 -30.24 7.64
C LEU A 14 13.54 -30.50 6.24
N GLU A 15 13.65 -31.78 5.84
CA GLU A 15 14.07 -32.15 4.49
C GLU A 15 13.08 -31.62 3.43
N ARG A 16 11.78 -31.80 3.66
CA ARG A 16 10.75 -31.28 2.75
C ARG A 16 10.74 -29.75 2.68
N ALA A 17 10.95 -29.06 3.80
CA ALA A 17 11.07 -27.61 3.83
C ALA A 17 12.29 -27.11 3.06
N ARG A 18 13.44 -27.77 3.20
CA ARG A 18 14.66 -27.44 2.43
C ARG A 18 14.45 -27.61 0.93
N SER A 19 13.87 -28.74 0.52
CA SER A 19 13.56 -28.97 -0.90
C SER A 19 12.59 -27.93 -1.46
N ALA A 20 11.58 -27.51 -0.69
CA ALA A 20 10.66 -26.44 -1.10
C ALA A 20 11.37 -25.08 -1.22
N TYR A 21 12.29 -24.79 -0.30
CA TYR A 21 13.09 -23.57 -0.33
C TYR A 21 14.02 -23.54 -1.56
N GLU A 22 14.72 -24.63 -1.85
CA GLU A 22 15.63 -24.72 -3.00
C GLU A 22 14.91 -24.49 -4.33
N LYS A 23 13.74 -25.12 -4.50
CA LYS A 23 12.89 -24.91 -5.69
C LYS A 23 12.50 -23.45 -5.84
N LYS A 24 12.11 -22.82 -4.74
CA LYS A 24 11.73 -21.41 -4.73
C LYS A 24 12.90 -20.48 -5.02
N SER A 25 14.09 -20.77 -4.49
CA SER A 25 15.31 -20.01 -4.81
C SER A 25 15.58 -20.07 -6.31
N ALA A 26 15.52 -21.28 -6.90
CA ALA A 26 15.73 -21.45 -8.34
C ALA A 26 14.68 -20.73 -9.19
N GLU A 27 13.41 -20.73 -8.79
CA GLU A 27 12.33 -19.97 -9.45
C GLU A 27 12.62 -18.47 -9.42
N LEU A 28 13.00 -17.92 -8.25
CA LEU A 28 13.30 -16.50 -8.08
C LEU A 28 14.57 -16.05 -8.83
N GLU A 29 15.61 -16.88 -8.80
CA GLU A 29 16.85 -16.66 -9.56
C GLU A 29 16.58 -16.67 -11.08
N GLY A 30 15.68 -17.53 -11.55
CA GLY A 30 15.22 -17.56 -12.95
C GLY A 30 14.53 -16.25 -13.39
N GLU A 31 13.95 -15.51 -12.44
CA GLU A 31 13.35 -14.19 -12.67
C GLU A 31 14.34 -13.02 -12.41
N GLY A 32 15.61 -13.33 -12.10
CA GLY A 32 16.66 -12.33 -11.85
C GLY A 32 16.61 -11.69 -10.46
N LEU A 33 15.92 -12.30 -9.51
CA LEU A 33 15.87 -11.85 -8.12
C LEU A 33 16.90 -12.63 -7.28
N ASP A 34 17.67 -11.92 -6.44
CA ASP A 34 18.60 -12.53 -5.50
C ASP A 34 17.86 -12.98 -4.23
N MET A 35 17.81 -14.29 -3.99
CA MET A 35 17.17 -14.87 -2.81
C MET A 35 17.77 -14.35 -1.49
N ARG A 36 19.08 -14.07 -1.43
CA ARG A 36 19.74 -13.57 -0.20
C ARG A 36 19.27 -12.16 0.16
N GLU A 37 19.03 -11.32 -0.85
CA GLU A 37 18.51 -9.99 -0.62
C GLU A 37 17.04 -10.05 -0.17
N ILE A 38 16.26 -10.97 -0.74
CA ILE A 38 14.88 -11.24 -0.28
C ILE A 38 14.89 -11.66 1.19
N GLU A 39 15.76 -12.59 1.60
CA GLU A 39 15.89 -13.01 3.00
C GLU A 39 16.19 -11.84 3.93
N ARG A 40 17.15 -11.00 3.54
CA ARG A 40 17.53 -9.81 4.31
C ARG A 40 16.34 -8.86 4.47
N VAL A 41 15.67 -8.53 3.37
CA VAL A 41 14.54 -7.60 3.37
C VAL A 41 13.37 -8.14 4.20
N VAL A 42 13.05 -9.43 4.05
CA VAL A 42 11.98 -10.07 4.82
C VAL A 42 12.31 -10.08 6.31
N LEU A 43 13.54 -10.47 6.69
CA LEU A 43 13.95 -10.52 8.09
C LEU A 43 13.92 -9.12 8.73
N LEU A 44 14.51 -8.12 8.06
CA LEU A 44 14.52 -6.75 8.58
C LEU A 44 13.10 -6.20 8.76
N ARG A 45 12.22 -6.46 7.79
CA ARG A 45 10.82 -6.04 7.87
C ARG A 45 10.10 -6.67 9.07
N GLU A 46 10.29 -7.96 9.30
CA GLU A 46 9.67 -8.66 10.43
C GLU A 46 10.23 -8.18 11.78
N VAL A 47 11.56 -8.00 11.87
CA VAL A 47 12.21 -7.44 13.06
C VAL A 47 11.68 -6.05 13.38
N ASP A 48 11.67 -5.14 12.41
CA ASP A 48 11.22 -3.76 12.61
C ASP A 48 9.75 -3.70 13.06
N SER A 49 8.89 -4.48 12.40
CA SER A 49 7.47 -4.53 12.74
C SER A 49 7.24 -5.08 14.15
N LYS A 50 7.94 -6.14 14.53
CA LYS A 50 7.75 -6.81 15.83
C LYS A 50 8.42 -6.06 16.97
N TRP A 51 9.54 -5.40 16.70
CA TRP A 51 10.19 -4.53 17.66
C TRP A 51 9.33 -3.32 18.01
N MET A 52 8.75 -2.63 17.03
CA MET A 52 7.85 -1.51 17.32
C MET A 52 6.63 -1.95 18.13
N GLU A 53 5.99 -3.07 17.74
CA GLU A 53 4.89 -3.67 18.50
C GLU A 53 5.31 -4.00 19.95
N HIS A 54 6.51 -4.54 20.15
CA HIS A 54 7.03 -4.85 21.47
C HIS A 54 7.28 -3.60 22.32
N ILE A 55 7.84 -2.54 21.76
CA ILE A 55 8.04 -1.26 22.48
C ILE A 55 6.70 -0.70 22.95
N ASP A 56 5.68 -0.69 22.08
CA ASP A 56 4.34 -0.23 22.45
C ASP A 56 3.74 -1.09 23.59
N ASN A 57 3.92 -2.40 23.52
CA ASN A 57 3.46 -3.30 24.57
C ASN A 57 4.23 -3.10 25.89
N MET A 58 5.53 -2.80 25.83
CA MET A 58 6.36 -2.52 27.01
C MET A 58 5.97 -1.19 27.68
N ASP A 59 5.62 -0.18 26.89
CA ASP A 59 5.08 1.08 27.42
C ASP A 59 3.73 0.85 28.12
N GLN A 60 2.83 0.07 27.52
CA GLN A 60 1.57 -0.31 28.17
C GLN A 60 1.79 -1.13 29.44
N LEU A 61 2.73 -2.06 29.43
CA LEU A 61 3.09 -2.86 30.60
C LEU A 61 3.59 -1.96 31.73
N ARG A 62 4.48 -1.00 31.42
CA ARG A 62 5.01 -0.05 32.40
C ARG A 62 3.89 0.77 33.05
N ASP A 63 2.94 1.26 32.27
CA ASP A 63 1.85 2.08 32.79
C ASP A 63 0.83 1.23 33.59
N GLY A 64 0.66 -0.04 33.23
CA GLY A 64 -0.24 -0.98 33.90
C GLY A 64 0.34 -1.67 35.16
N ILE A 65 1.67 -1.75 35.29
CA ILE A 65 2.32 -2.50 36.39
C ILE A 65 2.02 -1.88 37.76
N GLY A 66 1.83 -0.56 37.83
CA GLY A 66 1.53 0.17 39.06
C GLY A 66 0.20 -0.26 39.70
N LEU A 67 -0.77 -0.70 38.91
CA LEU A 67 -2.06 -1.21 39.41
C LEU A 67 -1.93 -2.63 40.00
N ARG A 68 -0.94 -3.42 39.54
CA ARG A 68 -0.66 -4.78 40.04
C ARG A 68 0.20 -4.80 41.31
N ALA A 69 0.86 -3.69 41.65
CA ALA A 69 1.65 -3.50 42.87
C ALA A 69 0.85 -3.73 44.17
N TYR A 70 -0.48 -3.66 44.13
CA TYR A 70 -1.34 -4.03 45.26
C TYR A 70 -1.24 -5.52 45.65
N GLY A 71 -0.65 -6.37 44.79
CA GLY A 71 -0.53 -7.82 44.96
C GLY A 71 0.71 -8.34 45.68
N GLN A 72 1.41 -7.52 46.49
CA GLN A 72 2.62 -7.91 47.26
C GLN A 72 3.86 -8.31 46.44
N ILE A 73 3.79 -8.30 45.10
CA ILE A 73 4.93 -8.55 44.23
C ILE A 73 5.58 -7.21 43.89
N ASP A 74 6.91 -7.14 43.99
CA ASP A 74 7.69 -5.98 43.59
C ASP A 74 7.40 -5.63 42.12
N PRO A 75 6.91 -4.41 41.81
CA PRO A 75 6.58 -4.00 40.45
C PRO A 75 7.74 -4.12 39.47
N VAL A 76 8.98 -3.90 39.93
CA VAL A 76 10.17 -4.01 39.08
C VAL A 76 10.41 -5.47 38.69
N VAL A 77 10.25 -6.39 39.64
CA VAL A 77 10.40 -7.83 39.38
C VAL A 77 9.32 -8.32 38.42
N ALA A 78 8.07 -7.88 38.62
CA ALA A 78 6.96 -8.23 37.74
C ALA A 78 7.19 -7.70 36.30
N TYR A 79 7.61 -6.43 36.16
CA TYR A 79 7.94 -5.83 34.87
C TYR A 79 9.06 -6.59 34.15
N GLN A 80 10.14 -6.93 34.86
CA GLN A 80 11.25 -7.68 34.27
C GLN A 80 10.83 -9.06 33.77
N LYS A 81 10.04 -9.78 34.57
CA LYS A 81 9.59 -11.13 34.21
C LYS A 81 8.65 -11.08 33.00
N GLU A 82 7.61 -10.27 33.06
CA GLU A 82 6.60 -10.18 31.99
C GLU A 82 7.19 -9.57 30.72
N GLY A 83 8.07 -8.57 30.84
CA GLY A 83 8.77 -8.00 29.69
C GLY A 83 9.70 -9.01 29.02
N PHE A 84 10.36 -9.89 29.78
CA PHE A 84 11.18 -10.96 29.21
C PHE A 84 10.33 -12.02 28.52
N ASP A 85 9.20 -12.44 29.12
CA ASP A 85 8.27 -13.38 28.49
C ASP A 85 7.75 -12.82 27.14
N MET A 86 7.39 -11.53 27.10
CA MET A 86 6.97 -10.84 25.87
C MET A 86 8.10 -10.73 24.83
N PHE A 87 9.35 -10.60 25.26
CA PHE A 87 10.51 -10.58 24.38
C PHE A 87 10.72 -11.97 23.72
N ASP A 88 10.65 -13.05 24.49
CA ASP A 88 10.74 -14.41 23.95
C ASP A 88 9.63 -14.71 22.94
N GLU A 89 8.40 -14.26 23.23
CA GLU A 89 7.27 -14.33 22.29
C GLU A 89 7.53 -13.54 21.01
N MET A 90 8.08 -12.32 21.12
CA MET A 90 8.46 -11.50 19.96
C MET A 90 9.50 -12.22 19.09
N ILE A 91 10.54 -12.80 19.68
CA ILE A 91 11.58 -13.54 18.94
C ILE A 91 10.98 -14.75 18.21
N ALA A 92 10.10 -15.51 18.88
CA ALA A 92 9.40 -16.62 18.26
C ALA A 92 8.50 -16.17 17.09
N ALA A 93 7.80 -15.04 17.26
CA ALA A 93 6.96 -14.45 16.22
C ALA A 93 7.79 -14.00 15.00
N ILE A 94 8.95 -13.36 15.21
CA ILE A 94 9.87 -12.96 14.12
C ILE A 94 10.33 -14.19 13.33
N GLN A 95 10.75 -15.26 14.01
CA GLN A 95 11.18 -16.49 13.34
C GLN A 95 10.05 -17.11 12.50
N GLN A 96 8.84 -17.21 13.06
CA GLN A 96 7.70 -17.76 12.36
C GLN A 96 7.26 -16.88 11.18
N GLY A 97 7.18 -15.56 11.38
CA GLY A 97 6.79 -14.58 10.36
C GLY A 97 7.76 -14.58 9.19
N THR A 98 9.07 -14.59 9.47
CA THR A 98 10.13 -14.63 8.45
C THR A 98 9.98 -15.88 7.58
N VAL A 99 9.89 -17.06 8.19
CA VAL A 99 9.73 -18.32 7.44
C VAL A 99 8.43 -18.31 6.63
N GLN A 100 7.32 -17.90 7.25
CA GLN A 100 6.02 -17.87 6.57
C GLN A 100 6.02 -16.91 5.37
N MET A 101 6.61 -15.73 5.52
CA MET A 101 6.71 -14.75 4.44
C MET A 101 7.62 -15.27 3.33
N LEU A 102 8.80 -15.83 3.66
CA LEU A 102 9.71 -16.43 2.68
C LEU A 102 9.02 -17.49 1.84
N PHE A 103 8.24 -18.39 2.43
CA PHE A 103 7.50 -19.41 1.68
C PHE A 103 6.28 -18.86 0.93
N ARG A 104 5.80 -17.65 1.24
CA ARG A 104 4.68 -16.99 0.55
C ARG A 104 5.07 -15.99 -0.54
N VAL A 105 6.33 -15.53 -0.61
CA VAL A 105 6.80 -14.63 -1.68
C VAL A 105 6.42 -15.19 -3.06
N THR A 106 5.73 -14.41 -3.87
CA THR A 106 5.43 -14.74 -5.28
C THR A 106 5.88 -13.57 -6.13
N VAL A 107 6.59 -13.84 -7.21
CA VAL A 107 6.92 -12.75 -8.13
C VAL A 107 5.66 -12.34 -8.88
N LYS A 108 5.34 -11.06 -8.81
CA LYS A 108 4.36 -10.48 -9.73
C LYS A 108 5.14 -10.11 -10.98
N SER A 109 5.01 -10.93 -12.03
CA SER A 109 5.49 -10.57 -13.35
C SER A 109 4.93 -9.19 -13.73
N LYS A 110 5.77 -8.33 -14.30
CA LYS A 110 5.39 -6.97 -14.71
C LYS A 110 4.12 -7.06 -15.55
N VAL A 111 3.00 -6.54 -15.01
CA VAL A 111 1.79 -6.28 -15.78
C VAL A 111 2.20 -5.28 -16.86
N GLU A 112 2.22 -5.72 -18.13
CA GLU A 112 2.33 -4.80 -19.25
C GLU A 112 1.22 -3.76 -19.08
N ARG A 113 1.61 -2.48 -19.06
CA ARG A 113 0.68 -1.36 -19.03
C ARG A 113 -0.08 -1.37 -20.37
N VAL A 114 -1.17 -2.15 -20.44
CA VAL A 114 -2.12 -2.05 -21.53
C VAL A 114 -2.61 -0.60 -21.51
N GLN A 115 -2.25 0.17 -22.52
CA GLN A 115 -2.78 1.52 -22.71
C GLN A 115 -4.26 1.39 -23.05
N THR A 116 -5.12 1.18 -22.04
CA THR A 116 -6.58 1.33 -22.18
C THR A 116 -6.95 2.80 -22.12
N MET A 117 -6.48 3.55 -23.11
CA MET A 117 -7.19 4.72 -23.61
C MET A 117 -7.06 4.68 -25.14
N GLN A 118 -7.87 3.82 -25.76
CA GLN A 118 -8.29 4.14 -27.12
C GLN A 118 -9.12 5.42 -27.02
N PRO A 119 -8.79 6.50 -27.75
CA PRO A 119 -9.64 7.67 -27.80
C PRO A 119 -10.96 7.24 -28.43
N GLN A 120 -11.99 7.05 -27.60
CA GLN A 120 -13.33 6.79 -28.08
C GLN A 120 -13.81 8.03 -28.82
N THR A 121 -13.92 7.93 -30.14
CA THR A 121 -14.72 8.86 -30.93
C THR A 121 -16.17 8.71 -30.45
N ALA A 122 -16.63 9.69 -29.68
CA ALA A 122 -17.99 9.74 -29.16
C ALA A 122 -18.99 9.74 -30.32
N THR A 123 -19.52 8.57 -30.65
CA THR A 123 -20.59 8.39 -31.61
C THR A 123 -21.89 8.32 -30.82
N HIS A 124 -22.48 9.47 -30.51
CA HIS A 124 -23.86 9.53 -30.04
C HIS A 124 -24.69 10.40 -30.97
N GLY A 125 -25.31 9.74 -31.95
CA GLY A 125 -26.42 10.26 -32.72
C GLY A 125 -27.75 9.77 -32.13
N GLY A 126 -28.48 10.68 -31.50
CA GLY A 126 -29.95 10.75 -31.60
C GLY A 126 -30.79 9.93 -30.64
N GLN A 127 -31.20 10.54 -29.52
CA GLN A 127 -32.61 10.90 -29.25
C GLN A 127 -32.76 11.68 -27.94
N GLY A 128 -33.34 12.88 -28.04
CA GLY A 128 -34.06 13.58 -26.96
C GLY A 128 -33.25 13.98 -25.71
N GLY A 129 -32.63 15.15 -25.72
CA GLY A 129 -32.09 15.78 -24.51
C GLY A 129 -31.48 17.14 -24.83
N GLU A 130 -31.99 18.19 -24.21
CA GLU A 130 -31.79 19.61 -24.53
C GLU A 130 -30.32 20.05 -24.70
N LYS A 131 -30.05 20.81 -25.78
CA LYS A 131 -28.75 21.45 -26.00
C LYS A 131 -28.68 22.77 -25.22
N PRO A 132 -27.61 23.06 -24.46
CA PRO A 132 -27.41 24.38 -23.89
C PRO A 132 -27.07 25.38 -25.00
N VAL A 133 -27.84 26.48 -25.06
CA VAL A 133 -27.67 27.57 -26.03
C VAL A 133 -26.35 28.28 -25.74
N GLN A 134 -25.35 28.14 -26.63
CA GLN A 134 -24.22 29.06 -26.64
C GLN A 134 -24.72 30.43 -27.09
N ARG A 135 -24.72 31.40 -26.18
CA ARG A 135 -25.00 32.81 -26.46
C ARG A 135 -23.99 33.32 -27.49
N HIS A 136 -24.43 33.55 -28.72
CA HIS A 136 -23.70 34.42 -29.64
C HIS A 136 -23.61 35.82 -29.02
N VAL A 137 -22.43 36.17 -28.51
CA VAL A 137 -22.16 37.56 -28.10
C VAL A 137 -22.06 38.39 -29.37
N ALA A 138 -23.14 39.09 -29.71
CA ALA A 138 -23.14 40.06 -30.79
C ALA A 138 -22.01 41.09 -30.55
N LYS A 139 -21.14 41.25 -31.55
CA LYS A 139 -20.03 42.20 -31.53
C LYS A 139 -20.61 43.60 -31.31
N LYS A 140 -20.35 44.21 -30.14
CA LYS A 140 -20.83 45.57 -29.84
C LYS A 140 -20.20 46.54 -30.83
N VAL A 141 -21.03 47.24 -31.60
CA VAL A 141 -20.58 48.26 -32.57
C VAL A 141 -19.88 49.39 -31.82
N GLY A 142 -18.64 49.71 -32.19
CA GLY A 142 -17.83 50.73 -31.56
C GLY A 142 -18.29 52.15 -31.92
N ARG A 143 -18.03 53.12 -31.03
CA ARG A 143 -18.51 54.52 -31.16
C ARG A 143 -18.11 55.19 -32.48
N ASN A 144 -16.98 54.82 -33.08
CA ASN A 144 -16.50 55.37 -34.34
C ASN A 144 -16.71 54.45 -35.57
N ASP A 145 -17.30 53.26 -35.39
CA ASP A 145 -17.54 52.30 -36.47
C ASP A 145 -18.65 52.79 -37.43
N PRO A 146 -18.71 52.28 -38.67
CA PRO A 146 -19.81 52.57 -39.58
C PRO A 146 -21.16 52.22 -38.95
N CYS A 147 -22.14 53.12 -39.03
CA CYS A 147 -23.43 52.91 -38.39
C CYS A 147 -24.21 51.80 -39.11
N PRO A 148 -24.75 50.79 -38.39
CA PRO A 148 -25.45 49.66 -38.98
C PRO A 148 -26.82 50.01 -39.58
N CYS A 149 -27.31 51.24 -39.41
CA CYS A 149 -28.57 51.69 -40.03
C CYS A 149 -28.43 52.05 -41.53
N GLY A 150 -27.24 51.87 -42.12
CA GLY A 150 -27.01 52.08 -43.55
C GLY A 150 -26.86 53.55 -43.98
N SER A 151 -26.78 54.49 -43.02
CA SER A 151 -26.67 55.93 -43.30
C SER A 151 -25.30 56.40 -43.81
N GLY A 152 -24.31 55.50 -43.87
CA GLY A 152 -22.93 55.80 -44.29
C GLY A 152 -22.10 56.65 -43.32
N LYS A 153 -22.65 57.07 -42.18
CA LYS A 153 -21.97 57.90 -41.16
C LYS A 153 -21.42 57.02 -40.01
N LYS A 154 -20.43 57.52 -39.26
CA LYS A 154 -19.93 56.86 -38.03
C LYS A 154 -21.01 56.82 -36.94
N TYR A 155 -21.05 55.74 -36.14
CA TYR A 155 -22.12 55.44 -35.18
C TYR A 155 -22.45 56.62 -34.25
N LYS A 156 -21.45 57.24 -33.61
CA LYS A 156 -21.64 58.41 -32.71
C LYS A 156 -22.31 59.63 -33.33
N ASN A 157 -22.26 59.76 -34.66
CA ASN A 157 -22.81 60.91 -35.38
C ASN A 157 -24.16 60.57 -36.03
N CYS A 158 -24.69 59.36 -35.81
CA CYS A 158 -25.97 58.89 -36.35
C CYS A 158 -26.84 58.30 -35.23
N CYS A 159 -26.83 56.98 -35.01
CA CYS A 159 -27.66 56.32 -34.00
C CYS A 159 -27.06 56.31 -32.58
N GLY A 160 -25.80 56.73 -32.43
CA GLY A 160 -25.09 56.80 -31.15
C GLY A 160 -24.90 58.22 -30.60
N LYS A 161 -25.78 59.15 -30.97
CA LYS A 161 -25.95 60.44 -30.27
C LYS A 161 -26.80 60.25 -29.02
#